data_AF-A0A1S2P5P2-F1
#
_entry.id   AF-A0A1S2P5P2-F1
#
_cell.length_a   1.000
_cell.length_b   1.000
_cell.length_c   1.000
_cell.angle_alpha   90.00
_cell.angle_beta   90.00
_cell.angle_gamma   90.00
#
_symmetry.space_group_name_H-M   'P 1'
#
loop_
_entity.id
_entity.type
_entity.pdbx_description
1 polymer ?
#
loop_
_entity_poly.entity_id
_entity_poly.type
_entity_poly.pdbx_seq_one_letter_code
_entity_poly.pdbx_strand_id
1 'polypeptide(L)'
;MPYEAEPPRSDGQLDPPPPHGPDSAEAYGWQEPSPVPAPRESESWFQPQPQPQSSYPYPYAYPYPPAFQSPEPSGTSGLAVTAFVLAVTLVLSPVGLVLGIVALVRLARRAREGRPLRGKGLAVAAVSVSGAVALVAVLILTGVIRVWTFSSGVQRDNDGSVGQKTSATVIDLRKGDCFTPQSGLPDGTKRNPGVLKVDIVPCDQPHQGEAYGVATVHGPDRYPGNAAVTRLSREACVDPLFSYVADLYAMPRVRMYFYQPDQAGWTAGRRGVLCWIGAPSGTLRESVRQSATDLNPDQRAFVEALHPLNAASLYMPVEEPTDGNLTEYTAWARLNVGAVQDTVSNLRRTDLPAADRSAVDAVVRQLQVTGLSWDKAARAKDVATLRAALTEVQDRSAVGQVAQARKLLGLPA
;
A
#
# COMPACT_ATOMS: atom_id res chain seq x y z
N MET A 1 7.43 12.70 22.14
CA MET A 1 7.35 13.90 21.30
C MET A 1 6.27 14.83 21.84
N PRO A 2 6.63 15.98 22.41
CA PRO A 2 5.65 16.96 22.81
C PRO A 2 5.34 17.91 21.65
N TYR A 3 4.05 18.13 21.42
CA TYR A 3 3.56 19.37 20.84
C TYR A 3 3.98 20.50 21.79
N GLU A 4 4.92 21.34 21.38
CA GLU A 4 5.07 22.68 21.96
C GLU A 4 3.79 23.47 21.63
N ALA A 5 3.05 23.85 22.66
CA ALA A 5 2.03 24.87 22.56
C ALA A 5 2.71 26.23 22.34
N GLU A 6 2.30 26.96 21.31
CA GLU A 6 2.71 28.34 21.07
C GLU A 6 2.38 29.25 22.27
N PRO A 7 3.25 30.22 22.61
CA PRO A 7 2.96 31.19 23.67
C PRO A 7 1.83 32.16 23.24
N PRO A 8 1.03 32.68 24.20
CA PRO A 8 -0.06 33.60 23.89
C PRO A 8 0.46 34.91 23.30
N ARG A 9 -0.07 35.29 22.12
CA ARG A 9 0.15 36.62 21.54
C ARG A 9 -0.52 37.67 22.43
N SER A 10 0.22 38.73 22.73
CA SER A 10 -0.25 39.91 23.46
C SER A 10 -1.37 40.63 22.72
N ASP A 11 -2.34 41.11 23.50
CA ASP A 11 -3.50 41.90 23.07
C ASP A 11 -3.10 43.07 22.15
N GLY A 12 -3.50 42.95 20.88
CA GLY A 12 -3.52 44.03 19.91
C GLY A 12 -4.98 44.39 19.62
N GLN A 13 -5.35 45.61 19.99
CA GLN A 13 -6.60 46.31 19.74
C GLN A 13 -7.29 45.91 18.43
N LEU A 14 -8.49 45.32 18.51
CA LEU A 14 -9.37 45.10 17.35
C LEU A 14 -10.32 46.28 17.22
N ASP A 15 -10.32 46.90 16.03
CA ASP A 15 -11.29 47.91 15.62
C ASP A 15 -12.73 47.33 15.60
N PRO A 16 -13.76 48.15 15.88
CA PRO A 16 -15.15 47.68 15.88
C PRO A 16 -15.66 47.41 14.44
N PRO A 17 -16.51 46.39 14.24
CA PRO A 17 -17.12 46.11 12.95
C PRO A 17 -18.17 47.16 12.55
N PRO A 18 -18.38 47.43 11.24
CA PRO A 18 -19.39 48.36 10.76
C PRO A 18 -20.83 47.81 10.93
N PRO A 19 -21.86 48.68 10.97
CA PRO A 19 -23.22 48.30 11.33
C PRO A 19 -23.96 47.61 10.17
N HIS A 20 -24.80 46.64 10.53
CA HIS A 20 -25.69 45.90 9.63
C HIS A 20 -26.87 46.78 9.16
N GLY A 21 -27.11 46.81 7.85
CA GLY A 21 -28.34 47.27 7.20
C GLY A 21 -29.23 46.08 6.77
N PRO A 22 -30.53 46.30 6.48
CA PRO A 22 -31.57 45.29 6.66
C PRO A 22 -31.87 44.42 5.42
N ASP A 23 -32.23 43.17 5.72
CA ASP A 23 -33.18 42.26 5.08
C ASP A 23 -33.44 42.36 3.56
N SER A 24 -32.98 41.32 2.84
CA SER A 24 -33.73 40.77 1.70
C SER A 24 -33.72 39.24 1.78
N ALA A 25 -34.88 38.68 2.04
CA ALA A 25 -35.14 37.25 2.02
C ALA A 25 -35.19 36.72 0.59
N GLU A 26 -34.25 35.85 0.21
CA GLU A 26 -34.38 34.98 -0.96
C GLU A 26 -34.49 33.53 -0.50
N ALA A 27 -35.68 32.97 -0.72
CA ALA A 27 -36.01 31.59 -0.45
C ALA A 27 -35.35 30.66 -1.48
N TYR A 28 -34.35 29.88 -1.05
CA TYR A 28 -33.86 28.75 -1.82
C TYR A 28 -34.64 27.49 -1.45
N GLY A 29 -35.52 27.07 -2.37
CA GLY A 29 -36.25 25.82 -2.30
C GLY A 29 -35.35 24.61 -2.57
N TRP A 30 -35.59 23.54 -1.83
CA TRP A 30 -34.99 22.23 -2.03
C TRP A 30 -35.52 21.60 -3.33
N GLN A 31 -34.62 21.23 -4.26
CA GLN A 31 -34.93 20.39 -5.41
C GLN A 31 -34.51 18.93 -5.12
N GLU A 32 -35.46 18.01 -5.21
CA GLU A 32 -35.26 16.56 -5.15
C GLU A 32 -34.48 16.04 -6.38
N PRO A 33 -33.72 14.93 -6.25
CA PRO A 33 -33.06 14.30 -7.40
C PRO A 33 -34.06 13.46 -8.22
N SER A 34 -34.15 13.73 -9.52
CA SER A 34 -34.97 13.00 -10.49
C SER A 34 -34.48 11.56 -10.75
N PRO A 35 -35.36 10.61 -11.14
CA PRO A 35 -34.98 9.24 -11.45
C PRO A 35 -34.30 9.12 -12.83
N VAL A 36 -33.30 8.24 -12.91
CA VAL A 36 -32.57 7.89 -14.15
C VAL A 36 -33.47 7.02 -15.06
N PRO A 37 -33.64 7.31 -16.36
CA PRO A 37 -34.39 6.45 -17.27
C PRO A 37 -33.53 5.31 -17.83
N ALA A 38 -34.14 4.13 -17.98
CA ALA A 38 -33.57 2.91 -18.56
C ALA A 38 -33.31 3.03 -20.09
N PRO A 39 -32.43 2.20 -20.69
CA PRO A 39 -32.12 2.26 -22.11
C PRO A 39 -33.29 1.72 -22.95
N ARG A 40 -33.70 2.48 -23.97
CA ARG A 40 -34.68 2.05 -24.99
C ARG A 40 -33.99 1.17 -26.04
N GLU A 41 -34.56 -0.01 -26.26
CA GLU A 41 -34.35 -0.84 -27.45
C GLU A 41 -34.89 -0.11 -28.69
N SER A 42 -34.08 -0.02 -29.75
CA SER A 42 -34.47 0.53 -31.04
C SER A 42 -35.00 -0.59 -31.94
N GLU A 43 -36.32 -0.74 -32.01
CA GLU A 43 -36.98 -1.52 -33.06
C GLU A 43 -36.94 -0.75 -34.40
N SER A 44 -36.12 -1.22 -35.34
CA SER A 44 -36.09 -0.72 -36.71
C SER A 44 -37.14 -1.44 -37.57
N TRP A 45 -38.32 -0.86 -37.69
CA TRP A 45 -39.32 -1.27 -38.68
C TRP A 45 -39.04 -0.58 -40.02
N PHE A 46 -38.53 -1.32 -40.99
CA PHE A 46 -38.46 -0.89 -42.39
C PHE A 46 -39.76 -1.29 -43.10
N GLN A 47 -40.54 -0.30 -43.54
CA GLN A 47 -41.70 -0.48 -44.41
C GLN A 47 -41.28 -0.72 -45.87
N PRO A 48 -42.00 -1.54 -46.65
CA PRO A 48 -41.74 -1.75 -48.07
C PRO A 48 -42.41 -0.67 -48.93
N GLN A 49 -41.66 -0.06 -49.86
CA GLN A 49 -42.21 0.78 -50.93
C GLN A 49 -42.68 -0.07 -52.13
N PRO A 50 -43.82 0.27 -52.78
CA PRO A 50 -44.29 -0.41 -53.98
C PRO A 50 -43.63 0.14 -55.25
N GLN A 51 -43.06 -0.74 -56.07
CA GLN A 51 -42.56 -0.44 -57.41
C GLN A 51 -43.65 -0.72 -58.48
N PRO A 52 -43.81 0.14 -59.50
CA PRO A 52 -44.85 0.01 -60.51
C PRO A 52 -44.55 -1.06 -61.56
N GLN A 53 -45.61 -1.75 -61.96
CA GLN A 53 -45.62 -2.79 -62.99
C GLN A 53 -45.26 -2.24 -64.37
N SER A 54 -44.41 -2.97 -65.09
CA SER A 54 -44.31 -2.85 -66.55
C SER A 54 -44.21 -4.24 -67.16
N SER A 55 -45.20 -4.54 -67.99
CA SER A 55 -45.43 -5.79 -68.72
C SER A 55 -44.81 -5.72 -70.11
N TYR A 56 -43.95 -6.67 -70.49
CA TYR A 56 -43.62 -6.95 -71.91
C TYR A 56 -43.34 -8.45 -72.15
N PRO A 57 -43.56 -8.95 -73.38
CA PRO A 57 -43.95 -10.33 -73.67
C PRO A 57 -42.80 -11.29 -74.04
N TYR A 58 -43.02 -12.59 -73.83
CA TYR A 58 -42.32 -13.71 -74.49
C TYR A 58 -42.61 -13.69 -76.01
N PRO A 59 -41.76 -14.22 -76.93
CA PRO A 59 -41.11 -15.54 -76.85
C PRO A 59 -39.75 -15.72 -77.59
N TYR A 60 -39.15 -16.91 -77.45
CA TYR A 60 -38.51 -17.77 -78.49
C TYR A 60 -37.32 -18.57 -77.93
N ALA A 61 -37.38 -19.88 -78.16
CA ALA A 61 -36.39 -20.90 -77.79
C ALA A 61 -35.34 -21.07 -78.89
N TYR A 62 -34.05 -21.22 -78.52
CA TYR A 62 -32.94 -21.76 -79.34
C TYR A 62 -31.76 -22.15 -78.39
N PRO A 63 -30.74 -22.94 -78.81
CA PRO A 63 -30.40 -24.23 -78.21
C PRO A 63 -29.20 -24.19 -77.25
N TYR A 64 -29.07 -25.29 -76.51
CA TYR A 64 -28.09 -25.57 -75.45
C TYR A 64 -26.61 -25.53 -75.93
N PRO A 65 -25.72 -24.74 -75.30
CA PRO A 65 -24.27 -24.89 -75.42
C PRO A 65 -23.71 -25.91 -74.40
N PRO A 66 -22.56 -26.55 -74.66
CA PRO A 66 -22.11 -27.75 -73.96
C PRO A 66 -21.75 -27.53 -72.49
N ALA A 67 -21.90 -28.60 -71.71
CA ALA A 67 -21.67 -28.65 -70.27
C ALA A 67 -20.30 -28.07 -69.85
N PHE A 68 -20.33 -27.06 -68.99
CA PHE A 68 -19.16 -26.66 -68.22
C PHE A 68 -18.84 -27.77 -67.21
N GLN A 69 -17.67 -28.40 -67.37
CA GLN A 69 -17.10 -29.27 -66.35
C GLN A 69 -16.86 -28.44 -65.08
N SER A 70 -17.46 -28.87 -63.96
CA SER A 70 -17.17 -28.31 -62.64
C SER A 70 -15.69 -28.51 -62.31
N PRO A 71 -14.96 -27.51 -61.77
CA PRO A 71 -13.64 -27.75 -61.20
C PRO A 71 -13.78 -28.68 -60.00
N GLU A 72 -12.98 -29.74 -59.94
CA GLU A 72 -12.94 -30.60 -58.75
C GLU A 72 -12.58 -29.79 -57.49
N PRO A 73 -13.20 -30.09 -56.32
CA PRO A 73 -12.85 -29.45 -55.07
C PRO A 73 -11.40 -29.79 -54.69
N SER A 74 -10.59 -28.75 -54.52
CA SER A 74 -9.21 -28.83 -54.03
C SER A 74 -9.19 -29.26 -52.56
N GLY A 75 -8.98 -30.54 -52.30
CA GLY A 75 -8.71 -31.05 -50.96
C GLY A 75 -7.38 -30.50 -50.42
N THR A 76 -7.44 -29.59 -49.46
CA THR A 76 -6.30 -29.30 -48.57
C THR A 76 -6.05 -30.53 -47.72
N SER A 77 -4.85 -31.11 -47.83
CA SER A 77 -4.46 -32.27 -47.03
C SER A 77 -4.48 -31.89 -45.55
N GLY A 78 -5.32 -32.53 -44.74
CA GLY A 78 -5.42 -32.29 -43.28
C GLY A 78 -4.07 -32.36 -42.55
N LEU A 79 -3.11 -33.08 -43.12
CA LEU A 79 -1.71 -33.12 -42.70
C LEU A 79 -1.00 -31.75 -42.69
N ALA A 80 -1.32 -30.85 -43.63
CA ALA A 80 -0.76 -29.50 -43.70
C ALA A 80 -1.32 -28.60 -42.59
N VAL A 81 -2.60 -28.78 -42.24
CA VAL A 81 -3.25 -28.07 -41.15
C VAL A 81 -2.72 -28.58 -39.80
N THR A 82 -2.58 -29.89 -39.62
CA THR A 82 -1.98 -30.45 -38.38
C THR A 82 -0.52 -30.07 -38.20
N ALA A 83 0.27 -29.96 -39.29
CA ALA A 83 1.65 -29.50 -39.22
C ALA A 83 1.75 -28.02 -38.82
N PHE A 84 0.82 -27.18 -39.30
CA PHE A 84 0.73 -25.78 -38.91
C PHE A 84 0.33 -25.62 -37.44
N VAL A 85 -0.65 -26.39 -36.97
CA VAL A 85 -1.12 -26.37 -35.57
C VAL A 85 -0.04 -26.86 -34.59
N LEU A 86 0.69 -27.93 -34.94
CA LEU A 86 1.79 -28.46 -34.12
C LEU A 86 3.02 -27.52 -34.09
N ALA A 87 3.26 -26.76 -35.17
CA ALA A 87 4.34 -25.77 -35.21
C ALA A 87 4.06 -24.54 -34.32
N VAL A 88 2.78 -24.21 -34.10
CA VAL A 88 2.36 -23.12 -33.20
C VAL A 88 2.50 -23.51 -31.72
N THR A 89 2.45 -24.80 -31.39
CA THR A 89 2.68 -25.29 -30.02
C THR A 89 4.17 -25.45 -29.72
N LEU A 90 4.72 -24.45 -29.04
CA LEU A 90 6.14 -24.19 -28.68
C LEU A 90 6.96 -25.31 -27.99
N VAL A 91 6.43 -26.53 -27.83
CA VAL A 91 7.06 -27.61 -27.04
C VAL A 91 7.68 -28.73 -27.91
N LEU A 92 7.40 -28.77 -29.23
CA LEU A 92 7.88 -29.84 -30.14
C LEU A 92 8.69 -29.33 -31.36
N SER A 93 9.25 -28.12 -31.26
CA SER A 93 10.01 -27.44 -32.33
C SER A 93 11.08 -28.30 -33.05
N PRO A 94 11.92 -29.13 -32.39
CA PRO A 94 12.91 -29.93 -33.12
C PRO A 94 12.27 -31.02 -34.01
N VAL A 95 11.13 -31.58 -33.61
CA VAL A 95 10.42 -32.60 -34.40
C VAL A 95 9.76 -31.96 -35.62
N GLY A 96 9.19 -30.76 -35.47
CA GLY A 96 8.63 -29.99 -36.58
C GLY A 96 9.67 -29.63 -37.64
N LEU A 97 10.89 -29.25 -37.23
CA LEU A 97 12.00 -28.95 -38.14
C LEU A 97 12.42 -30.18 -38.94
N VAL A 98 12.62 -31.32 -38.28
CA VAL A 98 13.03 -32.57 -38.94
C VAL A 98 11.98 -33.03 -39.95
N LEU A 99 10.69 -32.99 -39.59
CA LEU A 99 9.60 -33.36 -40.50
C LEU A 99 9.48 -32.40 -41.70
N GLY A 100 9.70 -31.09 -41.48
CA GLY A 100 9.76 -30.09 -42.54
C GLY A 100 10.88 -30.35 -43.55
N ILE A 101 12.09 -30.69 -43.07
CA ILE A 101 13.24 -31.03 -43.92
C ILE A 101 12.96 -32.32 -44.72
N VAL A 102 12.39 -33.36 -44.09
CA VAL A 102 12.03 -34.61 -44.78
C VAL A 102 10.96 -34.38 -45.84
N ALA A 103 9.97 -33.52 -45.59
CA ALA A 103 8.95 -33.16 -46.57
C ALA A 103 9.56 -32.44 -47.79
N LEU A 104 10.49 -31.50 -47.56
CA LEU A 104 11.21 -30.80 -48.64
C LEU A 104 12.07 -31.74 -49.48
N VAL A 105 12.78 -32.67 -48.85
CA VAL A 105 13.61 -33.66 -49.56
C VAL A 105 12.74 -34.60 -50.40
N ARG A 106 11.57 -35.01 -49.91
CA ARG A 106 10.61 -35.81 -50.69
C ARG A 106 10.01 -35.01 -51.85
N LEU A 107 9.77 -33.71 -51.67
CA LEU A 107 9.27 -32.83 -52.72
C LEU A 107 10.32 -32.56 -53.81
N ALA A 108 11.59 -32.39 -53.41
CA ALA A 108 12.72 -32.21 -54.31
C ALA A 108 13.01 -33.47 -55.15
N ARG A 109 12.79 -34.67 -54.59
CA ARG A 109 12.87 -35.93 -55.36
C ARG A 109 11.74 -36.04 -56.38
N ARG A 110 10.50 -35.74 -56.00
CA ARG A 110 9.34 -35.74 -56.92
C ARG A 110 9.44 -34.69 -58.03
N ALA A 111 10.12 -33.58 -57.79
CA ALA A 111 10.41 -32.57 -58.80
C ALA A 111 11.36 -33.07 -59.90
N ARG A 112 12.28 -33.99 -59.58
CA ARG A 112 13.18 -34.62 -60.56
C ARG A 112 12.46 -35.64 -61.47
N GLU A 113 11.27 -36.09 -61.07
CA GLU A 113 10.45 -37.07 -61.79
C GLU A 113 9.35 -36.43 -62.66
N GLY A 114 9.38 -35.11 -62.88
CA GLY A 114 8.51 -34.44 -63.87
C GLY A 114 7.03 -34.29 -63.48
N ARG A 115 6.66 -34.49 -62.20
CA ARG A 115 5.26 -34.36 -61.73
C ARG A 115 4.91 -32.92 -61.31
N PRO A 116 3.70 -32.41 -61.61
CA PRO A 116 3.33 -31.02 -61.31
C PRO A 116 3.30 -30.75 -59.80
N LEU A 117 4.08 -29.76 -59.37
CA LEU A 117 4.28 -29.39 -57.97
C LEU A 117 3.19 -28.42 -57.49
N ARG A 118 2.06 -28.95 -56.99
CA ARG A 118 1.06 -28.16 -56.27
C ARG A 118 1.46 -28.04 -54.78
N GLY A 119 1.56 -26.80 -54.25
CA GLY A 119 1.79 -26.53 -52.82
C GLY A 119 3.13 -25.87 -52.39
N LYS A 120 3.99 -25.47 -53.34
CA LYS A 120 5.32 -24.87 -53.06
C LYS A 120 5.28 -23.65 -52.10
N GLY A 121 4.25 -22.80 -52.21
CA GLY A 121 4.16 -21.57 -51.39
C GLY A 121 3.99 -21.83 -49.89
N LEU A 122 3.21 -22.85 -49.52
CA LEU A 122 2.95 -23.20 -48.12
C LEU A 122 4.15 -23.88 -47.45
N ALA A 123 4.91 -24.69 -48.17
CA ALA A 123 6.12 -25.33 -47.64
C ALA A 123 7.24 -24.29 -47.39
N VAL A 124 7.38 -23.31 -48.28
CA VAL A 124 8.34 -22.21 -48.10
C VAL A 124 7.91 -21.33 -46.92
N ALA A 125 6.63 -20.95 -46.84
CA ALA A 125 6.12 -20.16 -45.72
C ALA A 125 6.32 -20.85 -44.36
N ALA A 126 6.08 -22.16 -44.26
CA ALA A 126 6.27 -22.92 -43.03
C ALA A 126 7.74 -22.95 -42.55
N VAL A 127 8.68 -23.05 -43.49
CA VAL A 127 10.13 -23.07 -43.20
C VAL A 127 10.61 -21.69 -42.78
N SER A 128 10.15 -20.63 -43.45
CA SER A 128 10.49 -19.24 -43.11
C SER A 128 10.02 -18.88 -41.70
N VAL A 129 8.77 -19.22 -41.36
CA VAL A 129 8.20 -18.94 -40.04
C VAL A 129 8.90 -19.76 -38.96
N SER A 130 9.15 -21.05 -39.21
CA SER A 130 9.85 -21.91 -38.25
C SER A 130 11.30 -21.47 -38.01
N GLY A 131 11.99 -21.02 -39.07
CA GLY A 131 13.35 -20.47 -38.99
C GLY A 131 13.40 -19.16 -38.20
N ALA A 132 12.45 -18.25 -38.43
CA ALA A 132 12.34 -17.00 -37.69
C ALA A 132 12.07 -17.24 -36.19
N VAL A 133 11.16 -18.16 -35.87
CA VAL A 133 10.85 -18.52 -34.47
C VAL A 133 12.04 -19.19 -33.78
N ALA A 134 12.75 -20.10 -34.45
CA ALA A 134 13.95 -20.73 -33.91
C ALA A 134 15.09 -19.73 -33.69
N LEU A 135 15.29 -18.79 -34.62
CA LEU A 135 16.27 -17.72 -34.48
C LEU A 135 15.95 -16.84 -33.26
N VAL A 136 14.69 -16.41 -33.11
CA VAL A 136 14.26 -15.62 -31.95
C VAL A 136 14.48 -16.41 -30.65
N ALA A 137 14.12 -17.69 -30.60
CA ALA A 137 14.35 -18.54 -29.43
C ALA A 137 15.84 -18.67 -29.07
N VAL A 138 16.72 -18.83 -30.06
CA VAL A 138 18.17 -18.88 -29.84
C VAL A 138 18.69 -17.54 -29.33
N LEU A 139 18.24 -16.41 -29.89
CA LEU A 139 18.64 -15.07 -29.45
C LEU A 139 18.19 -14.77 -28.00
N ILE A 140 17.06 -15.32 -27.58
CA ILE A 140 16.60 -15.26 -26.18
C ILE A 140 17.50 -16.14 -25.28
N LEU A 141 17.82 -17.37 -25.72
CA LEU A 141 18.63 -18.32 -24.95
C LEU A 141 20.08 -17.85 -24.78
N THR A 142 20.65 -17.20 -25.80
CA THR A 142 22.00 -16.63 -25.76
C THR A 142 22.04 -15.25 -25.08
N GLY A 143 20.90 -14.72 -24.65
CA GLY A 143 20.80 -13.43 -23.94
C GLY A 143 21.01 -12.20 -24.82
N VAL A 144 21.08 -12.37 -26.14
CA VAL A 144 21.14 -11.27 -27.13
C VAL A 144 19.83 -10.49 -27.14
N ILE A 145 18.70 -11.18 -26.99
CA ILE A 145 17.39 -10.60 -26.67
C ILE A 145 17.12 -10.85 -25.19
N ARG A 146 17.14 -9.78 -24.40
CA ARG A 146 16.64 -9.83 -23.01
C ARG A 146 15.12 -9.81 -23.06
N VAL A 147 14.49 -10.97 -22.91
CA VAL A 147 13.06 -11.03 -22.59
C VAL A 147 12.92 -10.46 -21.19
N TRP A 148 12.31 -9.28 -21.09
CA TRP A 148 11.75 -8.82 -19.83
C TRP A 148 10.68 -9.84 -19.44
N THR A 149 11.03 -10.78 -18.56
CA THR A 149 10.01 -11.43 -17.74
C THR A 149 9.28 -10.29 -17.05
N PHE A 150 8.03 -10.04 -17.41
CA PHE A 150 7.14 -9.17 -16.65
C PHE A 150 6.94 -9.81 -15.27
N SER A 151 7.91 -9.63 -14.37
CA SER A 151 7.68 -9.86 -12.95
C SER A 151 6.81 -8.71 -12.49
N SER A 152 5.56 -8.98 -12.17
CA SER A 152 4.59 -8.00 -11.64
C SER A 152 4.92 -7.55 -10.20
N GLY A 153 6.19 -7.59 -9.79
CA GLY A 153 6.65 -7.26 -8.45
C GLY A 153 7.60 -6.06 -8.46
N VAL A 154 7.65 -5.36 -7.33
CA VAL A 154 8.63 -4.28 -7.08
C VAL A 154 10.04 -4.85 -7.22
N GLN A 155 10.82 -4.31 -8.16
CA GLN A 155 12.24 -4.67 -8.31
C GLN A 155 13.04 -4.12 -7.14
N ARG A 156 13.89 -4.97 -6.56
CA ARG A 156 14.68 -4.67 -5.37
C ARG A 156 16.11 -5.11 -5.57
N ASP A 157 17.02 -4.39 -4.93
CA ASP A 157 18.43 -4.71 -4.89
C ASP A 157 18.71 -5.87 -3.91
N ASN A 158 19.95 -6.34 -3.86
CA ASN A 158 20.35 -7.51 -3.06
C ASN A 158 20.16 -7.31 -1.55
N ASP A 159 20.17 -6.07 -1.08
CA ASP A 159 19.90 -5.69 0.31
C ASP A 159 18.39 -5.55 0.61
N GLY A 160 17.53 -5.75 -0.39
CA GLY A 160 16.07 -5.63 -0.30
C GLY A 160 15.52 -4.22 -0.52
N SER A 161 16.39 -3.21 -0.67
CA SER A 161 16.00 -1.83 -0.95
C SER A 161 15.53 -1.66 -2.41
N VAL A 162 14.89 -0.51 -2.70
CA VAL A 162 14.58 -0.12 -4.08
C VAL A 162 15.60 0.91 -4.55
N GLY A 163 16.26 0.65 -5.68
CA GLY A 163 17.24 1.57 -6.24
C GLY A 163 16.64 2.79 -6.94
N GLN A 164 15.34 2.78 -7.26
CA GLN A 164 14.63 3.87 -7.94
C GLN A 164 13.18 3.95 -7.47
N LYS A 165 12.57 5.13 -7.66
CA LYS A 165 11.14 5.36 -7.38
C LYS A 165 10.28 4.34 -8.14
N THR A 166 9.48 3.58 -7.40
CA THR A 166 8.59 2.56 -7.94
C THR A 166 7.17 2.76 -7.41
N SER A 167 6.18 2.83 -8.30
CA SER A 167 4.78 2.86 -7.89
C SER A 167 4.32 1.45 -7.56
N ALA A 168 3.71 1.29 -6.39
CA ALA A 168 3.30 0.01 -5.84
C ALA A 168 2.01 0.19 -5.01
N THR A 169 1.63 -0.86 -4.31
CA THR A 169 0.50 -0.83 -3.38
C THR A 169 0.97 -1.09 -1.95
N VAL A 170 0.15 -0.75 -0.96
CA VAL A 170 0.51 -0.97 0.46
C VAL A 170 0.81 -2.42 0.81
N ILE A 171 0.35 -3.39 0.02
CA ILE A 171 0.66 -4.82 0.22
C ILE A 171 2.06 -5.22 -0.30
N ASP A 172 2.68 -4.37 -1.12
CA ASP A 172 4.03 -4.60 -1.66
C ASP A 172 5.14 -4.04 -0.73
N LEU A 173 4.75 -3.23 0.25
CA LEU A 173 5.64 -2.64 1.23
C LEU A 173 6.23 -3.70 2.16
N ARG A 174 7.53 -3.56 2.41
CA ARG A 174 8.32 -4.40 3.31
C ARG A 174 8.94 -3.54 4.40
N LYS A 175 9.32 -4.17 5.51
CA LYS A 175 10.15 -3.54 6.53
C LYS A 175 11.41 -2.95 5.88
N GLY A 176 11.71 -1.69 6.17
CA GLY A 176 12.79 -0.91 5.56
C GLY A 176 12.37 -0.05 4.37
N ASP A 177 11.16 -0.20 3.85
CA ASP A 177 10.72 0.60 2.70
C ASP A 177 10.38 2.03 3.11
N CYS A 178 11.07 2.98 2.49
CA CYS A 178 10.71 4.39 2.51
C CYS A 178 9.73 4.70 1.39
N PHE A 179 8.64 5.38 1.71
CA PHE A 179 7.54 5.58 0.76
C PHE A 179 6.73 6.85 1.00
N THR A 180 5.95 7.22 -0.01
CA THR A 180 4.94 8.28 0.06
C THR A 180 3.57 7.72 -0.32
N PRO A 181 2.57 7.76 0.58
CA PRO A 181 1.19 7.43 0.23
C PRO A 181 0.65 8.39 -0.84
N GLN A 182 0.15 7.88 -1.97
CA GLN A 182 -0.41 8.74 -3.03
C GLN A 182 -1.72 9.42 -2.59
N SER A 183 -2.44 8.82 -1.64
CA SER A 183 -3.65 9.38 -1.03
C SER A 183 -3.38 10.46 0.02
N GLY A 184 -2.10 10.73 0.35
CA GLY A 184 -1.70 11.44 1.54
C GLY A 184 -1.79 10.58 2.82
N LEU A 185 -1.30 11.15 3.93
CA LEU A 185 -1.29 10.49 5.24
C LEU A 185 -2.72 10.19 5.72
N PRO A 186 -2.95 9.05 6.41
CA PRO A 186 -4.22 8.80 7.07
C PRO A 186 -4.53 9.91 8.10
N ASP A 187 -5.67 10.59 7.93
CA ASP A 187 -6.12 11.67 8.83
C ASP A 187 -7.25 11.24 9.78
N GLY A 188 -7.62 9.95 9.77
CA GLY A 188 -8.70 9.40 10.60
C GLY A 188 -10.12 9.77 10.15
N THR A 189 -10.27 10.73 9.24
CA THR A 189 -11.56 11.22 8.74
C THR A 189 -11.92 10.66 7.36
N LYS A 190 -10.92 10.25 6.58
CA LYS A 190 -11.11 9.70 5.25
C LYS A 190 -11.33 8.20 5.28
N ARG A 191 -12.44 7.77 4.66
CA ARG A 191 -12.75 6.36 4.37
C ARG A 191 -11.63 5.78 3.52
N ASN A 192 -10.99 4.69 3.96
CA ASN A 192 -9.87 4.06 3.23
C ASN A 192 -10.31 3.73 1.79
N PRO A 193 -9.76 4.39 0.75
CA PRO A 193 -10.10 4.05 -0.62
C PRO A 193 -9.34 2.79 -1.03
N GLY A 194 -10.04 1.65 -1.18
CA GLY A 194 -9.55 0.45 -1.87
C GLY A 194 -8.10 0.04 -1.59
N VAL A 195 -7.41 -0.44 -2.63
CA VAL A 195 -5.96 -0.71 -2.58
C VAL A 195 -5.21 0.60 -2.65
N LEU A 196 -4.65 1.02 -1.50
CA LEU A 196 -3.88 2.25 -1.39
C LEU A 196 -2.59 2.14 -2.20
N LYS A 197 -2.40 3.09 -3.14
CA LYS A 197 -1.17 3.23 -3.91
C LYS A 197 -0.12 4.00 -3.13
N VAL A 198 1.13 3.58 -3.30
CA VAL A 198 2.29 4.18 -2.67
C VAL A 198 3.40 4.34 -3.70
N ASP A 199 4.25 5.32 -3.47
CA ASP A 199 5.52 5.47 -4.18
C ASP A 199 6.65 5.05 -3.24
N ILE A 200 7.27 3.90 -3.51
CA ILE A 200 8.45 3.42 -2.77
C ILE A 200 9.67 4.08 -3.38
N VAL A 201 10.57 4.61 -2.55
CA VAL A 201 11.78 5.33 -2.97
C VAL A 201 12.98 4.89 -2.13
N PRO A 202 14.22 5.08 -2.63
CA PRO A 202 15.40 4.98 -1.77
C PRO A 202 15.26 5.92 -0.55
N CYS A 203 15.70 5.48 0.62
CA CYS A 203 15.49 6.23 1.87
C CYS A 203 16.28 7.54 1.96
N ASP A 204 17.28 7.74 1.10
CA ASP A 204 18.00 9.01 0.95
C ASP A 204 17.23 10.04 0.10
N GLN A 205 16.10 9.63 -0.50
CA GLN A 205 15.20 10.51 -1.25
C GLN A 205 14.06 11.01 -0.36
N PRO A 206 13.46 12.18 -0.69
CA PRO A 206 12.31 12.69 0.03
C PRO A 206 11.14 11.70 0.07
N HIS A 207 10.66 11.37 1.27
CA HIS A 207 9.53 10.47 1.49
C HIS A 207 8.71 10.88 2.71
N GLN A 208 7.50 10.34 2.87
CA GLN A 208 6.61 10.70 3.99
C GLN A 208 6.67 9.71 5.14
N GLY A 209 7.03 8.45 4.89
CA GLY A 209 7.16 7.47 5.94
C GLY A 209 7.97 6.24 5.57
N GLU A 210 8.26 5.44 6.58
CA GLU A 210 9.05 4.22 6.46
C GLU A 210 8.34 3.07 7.18
N ALA A 211 8.20 1.95 6.49
CA ALA A 211 7.63 0.74 7.04
C ALA A 211 8.65 0.05 7.97
N TYR A 212 8.29 -0.17 9.23
CA TYR A 212 9.18 -0.80 10.21
C TYR A 212 8.78 -2.24 10.57
N GLY A 213 7.58 -2.67 10.21
CA GLY A 213 7.14 -4.03 10.50
C GLY A 213 5.80 -4.40 9.89
N VAL A 214 5.56 -5.70 9.82
CA VAL A 214 4.24 -6.28 9.57
C VAL A 214 3.89 -7.12 10.78
N ALA A 215 2.74 -6.84 11.38
CA ALA A 215 2.22 -7.59 12.51
C ALA A 215 0.94 -8.33 12.10
N THR A 216 0.53 -9.31 12.89
CA THR A 216 -0.76 -9.99 12.71
C THR A 216 -1.62 -9.70 13.92
N VAL A 217 -2.82 -9.18 13.69
CA VAL A 217 -3.78 -8.97 14.78
C VAL A 217 -4.56 -10.25 15.07
N HIS A 218 -4.68 -10.57 16.35
CA HIS A 218 -5.51 -11.67 16.83
C HIS A 218 -6.81 -11.12 17.40
N GLY A 219 -7.91 -11.82 17.21
CA GLY A 219 -9.24 -11.35 17.57
C GLY A 219 -10.32 -12.36 17.19
N PRO A 220 -11.60 -12.01 17.37
CA PRO A 220 -12.72 -12.89 17.06
C PRO A 220 -12.78 -13.22 15.55
N ASP A 221 -13.37 -14.37 15.19
CA ASP A 221 -13.52 -14.76 13.79
C ASP A 221 -14.35 -13.74 12.99
N ARG A 222 -15.45 -13.26 13.60
CA ARG A 222 -16.28 -12.19 13.04
C ARG A 222 -15.58 -10.83 13.15
N TYR A 223 -15.81 -9.95 12.18
CA TYR A 223 -15.24 -8.60 12.19
C TYR A 223 -15.71 -7.82 13.43
N PRO A 224 -14.79 -7.37 14.31
CA PRO A 224 -15.16 -6.75 15.57
C PRO A 224 -15.55 -5.26 15.45
N GLY A 225 -15.58 -4.73 14.22
CA GLY A 225 -15.78 -3.31 13.95
C GLY A 225 -14.46 -2.54 13.84
N ASN A 226 -14.51 -1.39 13.15
CA ASN A 226 -13.32 -0.60 12.83
C ASN A 226 -12.56 -0.15 14.09
N ALA A 227 -13.26 0.41 15.08
CA ALA A 227 -12.63 0.90 16.31
C ALA A 227 -11.83 -0.20 17.05
N ALA A 228 -12.36 -1.42 17.10
CA ALA A 228 -11.66 -2.55 17.70
C ALA A 228 -10.42 -2.97 16.89
N VAL A 229 -10.52 -3.04 15.56
CA VAL A 229 -9.37 -3.35 14.69
C VAL A 229 -8.30 -2.26 14.77
N THR A 230 -8.68 -0.99 14.82
CA THR A 230 -7.77 0.15 15.00
C THR A 230 -6.99 0.05 16.31
N ARG A 231 -7.66 -0.29 17.41
CA ARG A 231 -7.01 -0.52 18.70
C ARG A 231 -6.03 -1.70 18.63
N LEU A 232 -6.46 -2.85 18.13
CA LEU A 232 -5.62 -4.05 18.00
C LEU A 232 -4.41 -3.81 17.08
N SER A 233 -4.60 -3.07 15.99
CA SER A 233 -3.54 -2.74 15.02
C SER A 233 -2.50 -1.82 15.64
N ARG A 234 -2.94 -0.81 16.39
CA ARG A 234 -2.05 0.06 17.18
C ARG A 234 -1.22 -0.77 18.14
N GLU A 235 -1.85 -1.64 18.93
CA GLU A 235 -1.18 -2.51 19.90
C GLU A 235 -0.12 -3.39 19.22
N ALA A 236 -0.48 -4.04 18.12
CA ALA A 236 0.41 -4.94 17.38
C ALA A 236 1.63 -4.22 16.76
N CYS A 237 1.57 -2.90 16.61
CA CYS A 237 2.64 -2.09 16.02
C CYS A 237 3.63 -1.53 17.05
N VAL A 238 3.35 -1.60 18.36
CA VAL A 238 4.22 -1.03 19.39
C VAL A 238 5.55 -1.78 19.54
N ASP A 239 5.53 -3.10 19.72
CA ASP A 239 6.76 -3.87 19.90
C ASP A 239 7.68 -3.86 18.66
N PRO A 240 7.16 -3.98 17.42
CA PRO A 240 7.98 -3.83 16.22
C PRO A 240 8.63 -2.45 16.10
N LEU A 241 7.98 -1.39 16.62
CA LEU A 241 8.54 -0.04 16.61
C LEU A 241 9.81 0.05 17.45
N PHE A 242 9.76 -0.39 18.72
CA PHE A 242 10.95 -0.35 19.61
C PHE A 242 12.07 -1.30 19.15
N SER A 243 11.73 -2.33 18.37
CA SER A 243 12.72 -3.20 17.73
C SER A 243 13.38 -2.58 16.50
N TYR A 244 12.84 -1.47 15.98
CA TYR A 244 13.31 -0.82 14.76
C TYR A 244 13.92 0.57 14.99
N VAL A 245 13.37 1.30 15.95
CA VAL A 245 13.82 2.61 16.39
C VAL A 245 14.17 2.49 17.86
N ALA A 246 15.47 2.38 18.15
CA ALA A 246 15.95 2.25 19.52
C ALA A 246 15.56 3.46 20.37
N ASP A 247 15.66 4.68 19.84
CA ASP A 247 15.45 5.90 20.61
C ASP A 247 14.43 6.86 19.98
N LEU A 248 13.18 6.78 20.43
CA LEU A 248 12.10 7.66 19.94
C LEU A 248 12.31 9.15 20.24
N TYR A 249 13.24 9.51 21.13
CA TYR A 249 13.58 10.92 21.39
C TYR A 249 14.56 11.48 20.34
N ALA A 250 15.40 10.63 19.76
CA ALA A 250 16.32 11.01 18.68
C ALA A 250 15.62 11.19 17.33
N MET A 251 14.30 10.95 17.27
CA MET A 251 13.51 11.04 16.07
C MET A 251 13.08 12.48 15.75
N PRO A 252 13.04 12.88 14.47
CA PRO A 252 12.34 14.10 14.07
C PRO A 252 10.85 14.00 14.41
N ARG A 253 10.08 15.09 14.21
CA ARG A 253 8.62 15.07 14.39
C ARG A 253 7.98 14.03 13.45
N VAL A 254 7.68 12.84 13.98
CA VAL A 254 7.06 11.71 13.27
C VAL A 254 5.83 11.16 13.99
N ARG A 255 5.04 10.30 13.39
CA ARG A 255 3.92 9.64 14.06
C ARG A 255 3.87 8.20 13.63
N MET A 256 3.42 7.35 14.55
CA MET A 256 3.08 5.97 14.22
C MET A 256 1.78 5.94 13.43
N TYR A 257 1.81 5.24 12.31
CA TYR A 257 0.67 4.95 11.44
C TYR A 257 0.61 3.45 11.17
N PHE A 258 -0.54 3.00 10.68
CA PHE A 258 -0.72 1.61 10.30
C PHE A 258 -1.76 1.48 9.19
N TYR A 259 -1.57 0.49 8.32
CA TYR A 259 -2.61 -0.01 7.43
C TYR A 259 -3.16 -1.29 8.01
N GLN A 260 -4.47 -1.29 8.24
CA GLN A 260 -5.18 -2.37 8.93
C GLN A 260 -6.16 -3.09 7.99
N PRO A 261 -6.53 -4.35 8.30
CA PRO A 261 -7.55 -5.04 7.54
C PRO A 261 -8.91 -4.36 7.69
N ASP A 262 -9.64 -4.26 6.58
CA ASP A 262 -11.05 -3.87 6.57
C ASP A 262 -11.94 -5.11 6.80
N GLN A 263 -13.26 -4.92 6.78
CA GLN A 263 -14.21 -6.02 6.99
C GLN A 263 -14.06 -7.14 5.95
N ALA A 264 -13.80 -6.79 4.68
CA ALA A 264 -13.62 -7.76 3.61
C ALA A 264 -12.33 -8.57 3.81
N GLY A 265 -11.22 -7.91 4.12
CA GLY A 265 -9.97 -8.54 4.52
C GLY A 265 -10.17 -9.45 5.73
N TRP A 266 -10.90 -8.98 6.75
CA TRP A 266 -11.13 -9.76 7.95
C TRP A 266 -11.95 -11.03 7.66
N THR A 267 -12.99 -10.92 6.83
CA THR A 267 -13.82 -12.07 6.47
C THR A 267 -13.05 -13.09 5.63
N ALA A 268 -12.11 -12.61 4.81
CA ALA A 268 -11.19 -13.45 4.03
C ALA A 268 -10.01 -14.01 4.85
N GLY A 269 -10.00 -13.87 6.17
CA GLY A 269 -8.91 -14.35 7.04
C GLY A 269 -7.63 -13.52 6.97
N ARG A 270 -7.61 -12.39 6.25
CA ARG A 270 -6.47 -11.47 6.25
C ARG A 270 -6.45 -10.69 7.56
N ARG A 271 -5.37 -10.87 8.31
CA ARG A 271 -5.14 -10.29 9.65
C ARG A 271 -3.84 -9.48 9.74
N GLY A 272 -3.17 -9.28 8.60
CA GLY A 272 -1.92 -8.52 8.54
C GLY A 272 -2.15 -7.02 8.72
N VAL A 273 -1.28 -6.40 9.52
CA VAL A 273 -1.19 -4.96 9.75
C VAL A 273 0.19 -4.51 9.33
N LEU A 274 0.26 -3.54 8.43
CA LEU A 274 1.53 -2.90 8.07
C LEU A 274 1.77 -1.70 8.98
N CYS A 275 2.85 -1.73 9.74
CA CYS A 275 3.25 -0.72 10.70
C CYS A 275 4.32 0.19 10.11
N TRP A 276 4.11 1.49 10.19
CA TRP A 276 5.03 2.47 9.62
C TRP A 276 5.06 3.76 10.43
N ILE A 277 6.14 4.51 10.29
CA ILE A 277 6.35 5.78 10.97
C ILE A 277 6.55 6.86 9.92
N GLY A 278 5.94 8.03 10.10
CA GLY A 278 5.99 9.07 9.08
C GLY A 278 5.90 10.48 9.63
N ALA A 279 6.39 11.45 8.87
CA ALA A 279 6.30 12.86 9.24
C ALA A 279 4.85 13.34 9.05
N PRO A 280 4.18 13.92 10.07
CA PRO A 280 2.80 14.43 9.93
C PRO A 280 2.71 15.63 8.97
N SER A 281 3.84 16.31 8.74
CA SER A 281 4.00 17.38 7.76
C SER A 281 5.41 17.34 7.18
N GLY A 282 5.56 17.77 5.92
CA GLY A 282 6.86 17.77 5.24
C GLY A 282 7.30 16.39 4.73
N THR A 283 8.61 16.19 4.63
CA THR A 283 9.23 14.94 4.16
C THR A 283 10.46 14.60 4.99
N LEU A 284 10.68 13.30 5.17
CA LEU A 284 11.92 12.71 5.65
C LEU A 284 12.90 12.59 4.47
N ARG A 285 14.21 12.62 4.76
CA ARG A 285 15.28 12.47 3.77
C ARG A 285 16.28 11.37 4.11
N GLU A 286 16.05 10.70 5.22
CA GLU A 286 16.89 9.62 5.73
C GLU A 286 15.98 8.57 6.34
N SER A 287 16.50 7.36 6.47
CA SER A 287 15.80 6.31 7.17
C SER A 287 15.64 6.65 8.66
N VAL A 288 14.51 6.28 9.22
CA VAL A 288 14.20 6.37 10.65
C VAL A 288 14.83 5.24 11.47
N ARG A 289 15.41 4.24 10.79
CA ARG A 289 15.97 3.05 11.44
C ARG A 289 17.13 3.42 12.34
N GLN A 290 17.06 3.01 13.60
CA GLN A 290 18.10 3.23 14.60
C GLN A 290 18.34 1.92 15.35
N SER A 291 19.52 1.32 15.21
CA SER A 291 19.80 0.05 15.87
C SER A 291 20.20 0.29 17.33
N ALA A 292 19.68 -0.51 18.25
CA ALA A 292 20.11 -0.47 19.66
C ALA A 292 21.61 -0.82 19.84
N THR A 293 22.22 -1.43 18.83
CA THR A 293 23.66 -1.72 18.78
C THR A 293 24.50 -0.46 18.51
N ASP A 294 23.90 0.60 18.00
CA ASP A 294 24.59 1.87 17.73
C ASP A 294 24.76 2.70 19.01
N LEU A 295 24.04 2.33 20.08
CA LEU A 295 24.14 2.90 21.41
C LEU A 295 25.19 2.16 22.25
N ASN A 296 25.97 2.90 23.03
CA ASN A 296 26.82 2.29 24.04
C ASN A 296 25.96 1.59 25.14
N PRO A 297 26.54 0.70 25.97
CA PRO A 297 25.76 -0.05 26.96
C PRO A 297 24.93 0.81 27.91
N ASP A 298 25.47 1.92 28.39
CA ASP A 298 24.82 2.82 29.34
C ASP A 298 23.66 3.58 28.69
N GLN A 299 23.90 4.09 27.48
CA GLN A 299 22.90 4.74 26.63
C GLN A 299 21.73 3.79 26.33
N ARG A 300 22.04 2.57 25.88
CA ARG A 300 21.02 1.55 25.59
C ARG A 300 20.22 1.22 26.83
N ALA A 301 20.87 0.99 27.97
CA ALA A 301 20.19 0.62 29.19
C ALA A 301 19.29 1.74 29.73
N PHE A 302 19.66 3.01 29.54
CA PHE A 302 18.80 4.15 29.86
C PHE A 302 17.61 4.28 28.89
N VAL A 303 17.84 4.18 27.58
CA VAL A 303 16.77 4.28 26.56
C VAL A 303 15.76 3.14 26.70
N GLU A 304 16.23 1.90 26.87
CA GLU A 304 15.39 0.72 27.09
C GLU A 304 14.58 0.84 28.40
N ALA A 305 15.17 1.42 29.44
CA ALA A 305 14.45 1.64 30.70
C ALA A 305 13.24 2.56 30.54
N LEU A 306 13.26 3.48 29.56
CA LEU A 306 12.15 4.40 29.23
C LEU A 306 11.09 3.79 28.30
N HIS A 307 11.32 2.61 27.71
CA HIS A 307 10.37 1.98 26.79
C HIS A 307 8.94 1.89 27.32
N PRO A 308 8.67 1.53 28.59
CA PRO A 308 7.29 1.45 29.09
C PRO A 308 6.54 2.79 28.99
N LEU A 309 7.19 3.91 29.34
CA LEU A 309 6.59 5.25 29.21
C LEU A 309 6.35 5.64 27.76
N ASN A 310 7.33 5.35 26.90
CA ASN A 310 7.23 5.63 25.47
C ASN A 310 6.08 4.83 24.86
N ALA A 311 5.94 3.55 25.22
CA ALA A 311 4.85 2.68 24.78
C ALA A 311 3.49 3.22 25.23
N ALA A 312 3.34 3.56 26.51
CA ALA A 312 2.10 4.12 27.05
C ALA A 312 1.67 5.40 26.33
N SER A 313 2.63 6.23 25.92
CA SER A 313 2.37 7.48 25.18
C SER A 313 1.79 7.22 23.78
N LEU A 314 2.08 6.09 23.14
CA LEU A 314 1.56 5.72 21.81
C LEU A 314 0.07 5.33 21.84
N TYR A 315 -0.46 5.03 23.02
CA TYR A 315 -1.87 4.71 23.27
C TYR A 315 -2.73 5.91 23.67
N MET A 316 -2.18 7.12 23.62
CA MET A 316 -2.93 8.34 23.88
C MET A 316 -4.16 8.45 22.95
N PRO A 317 -5.37 8.66 23.50
CA PRO A 317 -6.56 8.90 22.70
C PRO A 317 -6.38 10.14 21.81
N VAL A 318 -6.91 10.09 20.58
CA VAL A 318 -6.72 11.14 19.56
C VAL A 318 -7.72 12.29 19.72
N GLU A 319 -8.93 11.96 20.17
CA GLU A 319 -10.00 12.93 20.39
C GLU A 319 -9.94 13.47 21.82
N GLU A 320 -10.27 14.74 22.01
CA GLU A 320 -10.32 15.39 23.32
C GLU A 320 -11.20 14.61 24.34
N PRO A 321 -10.91 14.70 25.64
CA PRO A 321 -11.73 14.07 26.67
C PRO A 321 -13.18 14.56 26.62
N THR A 322 -14.12 13.62 26.58
CA THR A 322 -15.58 13.82 26.64
C THR A 322 -16.20 12.73 27.52
N ASP A 323 -17.46 12.90 27.91
CA ASP A 323 -18.14 11.88 28.72
C ASP A 323 -18.24 10.54 27.95
N GLY A 324 -18.30 10.60 26.62
CA GLY A 324 -18.36 9.44 25.74
C GLY A 324 -17.06 8.61 25.70
N ASN A 325 -15.90 9.20 25.99
CA ASN A 325 -14.60 8.53 25.94
C ASN A 325 -13.85 8.51 27.29
N LEU A 326 -14.50 8.92 28.39
CA LEU A 326 -13.91 8.93 29.74
C LEU A 326 -13.34 7.56 30.16
N THR A 327 -14.01 6.47 29.81
CA THR A 327 -13.53 5.10 30.13
C THR A 327 -12.21 4.78 29.42
N GLU A 328 -12.06 5.22 28.17
CA GLU A 328 -10.82 5.05 27.41
C GLU A 328 -9.67 5.84 28.02
N TYR A 329 -9.92 7.11 28.38
CA TYR A 329 -8.93 7.96 29.03
C TYR A 329 -8.49 7.45 30.40
N THR A 330 -9.44 7.00 31.25
CA THR A 330 -9.10 6.45 32.56
C THR A 330 -8.35 5.12 32.44
N ALA A 331 -8.62 4.31 31.41
CA ALA A 331 -7.83 3.11 31.10
C ALA A 331 -6.41 3.46 30.65
N TRP A 332 -6.26 4.46 29.78
CA TRP A 332 -4.95 4.97 29.35
C TRP A 332 -4.14 5.56 30.53
N ALA A 333 -4.80 6.28 31.45
CA ALA A 333 -4.15 6.77 32.65
C ALA A 333 -3.66 5.61 33.55
N ARG A 334 -4.43 4.52 33.70
CA ARG A 334 -3.98 3.31 34.42
C ARG A 334 -2.77 2.65 33.75
N LEU A 335 -2.76 2.59 32.42
CA LEU A 335 -1.60 2.11 31.67
C LEU A 335 -0.36 2.95 31.99
N ASN A 336 -0.49 4.28 32.07
CA ASN A 336 0.61 5.16 32.44
C ASN A 336 1.07 4.99 33.90
N VAL A 337 0.17 4.69 34.84
CA VAL A 337 0.56 4.33 36.22
C VAL A 337 1.50 3.12 36.21
N GLY A 338 1.15 2.06 35.48
CA GLY A 338 2.01 0.87 35.32
C GLY A 338 3.33 1.21 34.63
N ALA A 339 3.28 1.94 33.51
CA ALA A 339 4.47 2.34 32.77
C ALA A 339 5.45 3.19 33.59
N VAL A 340 4.95 4.09 34.45
CA VAL A 340 5.77 4.85 35.41
C VAL A 340 6.45 3.90 36.40
N GLN A 341 5.72 2.95 36.97
CA GLN A 341 6.26 1.99 37.94
C GLN A 341 7.35 1.12 37.31
N ASP A 342 7.09 0.57 36.13
CA ASP A 342 8.04 -0.27 35.39
C ASP A 342 9.28 0.53 35.02
N THR A 343 9.12 1.76 34.53
CA THR A 343 10.24 2.63 34.18
C THR A 343 11.08 2.99 35.39
N VAL A 344 10.45 3.35 36.52
CA VAL A 344 11.17 3.60 37.78
C VAL A 344 11.94 2.36 38.23
N SER A 345 11.35 1.17 38.13
CA SER A 345 12.01 -0.10 38.44
C SER A 345 13.20 -0.36 37.52
N ASN A 346 13.04 -0.14 36.21
CA ASN A 346 14.10 -0.31 35.21
C ASN A 346 15.26 0.65 35.46
N LEU A 347 15.00 1.95 35.56
CA LEU A 347 16.02 2.98 35.81
C LEU A 347 16.78 2.73 37.12
N ARG A 348 16.11 2.19 38.14
CA ARG A 348 16.78 1.83 39.39
C ARG A 348 17.80 0.71 39.22
N ARG A 349 17.50 -0.27 38.38
CA ARG A 349 18.34 -1.45 38.10
C ARG A 349 19.44 -1.19 37.07
N THR A 350 19.38 -0.08 36.33
CA THR A 350 20.43 0.31 35.39
C THR A 350 21.75 0.53 36.15
N ASP A 351 22.77 -0.24 35.79
CA ASP A 351 24.13 -0.05 36.29
C ASP A 351 24.79 1.06 35.46
N LEU A 352 24.95 2.24 36.06
CA LEU A 352 25.50 3.43 35.40
C LEU A 352 26.64 4.00 36.24
N PRO A 353 27.63 4.66 35.62
CA PRO A 353 28.65 5.40 36.33
C PRO A 353 28.03 6.39 37.33
N ALA A 354 28.69 6.57 38.48
CA ALA A 354 28.19 7.43 39.56
C ALA A 354 27.89 8.87 39.12
N ALA A 355 28.63 9.39 38.13
CA ALA A 355 28.43 10.71 37.55
C ALA A 355 27.02 10.85 36.92
N ASP A 356 26.57 9.84 36.19
CA ASP A 356 25.29 9.83 35.47
C ASP A 356 24.12 9.41 36.36
N ARG A 357 24.41 8.65 37.42
CA ARG A 357 23.41 8.14 38.36
C ARG A 357 22.58 9.25 39.01
N SER A 358 23.20 10.38 39.34
CA SER A 358 22.53 11.53 39.97
C SER A 358 21.39 12.10 39.12
N ALA A 359 21.57 12.13 37.79
CA ALA A 359 20.59 12.62 36.84
C ALA A 359 19.46 11.60 36.62
N VAL A 360 19.80 10.31 36.55
CA VAL A 360 18.80 9.23 36.49
C VAL A 360 17.94 9.18 37.75
N ASP A 361 18.53 9.37 38.93
CA ASP A 361 17.77 9.43 40.18
C ASP A 361 16.84 10.66 40.22
N ALA A 362 17.19 11.77 39.55
CA ALA A 362 16.29 12.90 39.38
C ALA A 362 15.09 12.57 38.48
N VAL A 363 15.32 11.81 37.39
CA VAL A 363 14.23 11.27 36.56
C VAL A 363 13.32 10.37 37.40
N VAL A 364 13.89 9.44 38.16
CA VAL A 364 13.13 8.53 39.04
C VAL A 364 12.26 9.30 40.02
N ARG A 365 12.82 10.30 40.74
CA ARG A 365 12.05 11.12 41.69
C ARG A 365 10.90 11.86 41.00
N GLN A 366 11.15 12.45 39.84
CA GLN A 366 10.11 13.18 39.12
C GLN A 366 9.02 12.25 38.62
N LEU A 367 9.37 11.07 38.07
CA LEU A 367 8.40 10.08 37.62
C LEU A 367 7.52 9.57 38.76
N GLN A 368 8.05 9.40 39.97
CA GLN A 368 7.23 9.05 41.14
C GLN A 368 6.19 10.13 41.44
N VAL A 369 6.55 11.42 41.31
CA VAL A 369 5.60 12.54 41.47
C VAL A 369 4.57 12.55 40.33
N THR A 370 4.99 12.37 39.08
CA THR A 370 4.08 12.29 37.92
C THR A 370 3.11 11.12 38.06
N GLY A 371 3.58 9.97 38.57
CA GLY A 371 2.78 8.77 38.80
C GLY A 371 1.59 9.00 39.72
N LEU A 372 1.72 9.88 40.73
CA LEU A 372 0.60 10.27 41.60
C LEU A 372 -0.48 11.04 40.84
N SER A 373 -0.10 11.88 39.88
CA SER A 373 -1.06 12.62 39.05
C SER A 373 -1.71 11.71 38.01
N TRP A 374 -0.98 10.74 37.44
CA TRP A 374 -1.56 9.68 36.61
C TRP A 374 -2.58 8.84 37.37
N ASP A 375 -2.30 8.53 38.63
CA ASP A 375 -3.19 7.78 39.49
C ASP A 375 -4.50 8.54 39.79
N LYS A 376 -4.45 9.86 39.95
CA LYS A 376 -5.65 10.71 40.00
C LYS A 376 -6.46 10.60 38.70
N ALA A 377 -5.80 10.74 37.54
CA ALA A 377 -6.46 10.66 36.23
C ALA A 377 -7.12 9.28 36.03
N ALA A 378 -6.47 8.21 36.47
CA ALA A 378 -6.98 6.83 36.43
C ALA A 378 -8.25 6.59 37.27
N ARG A 379 -8.48 7.41 38.30
CA ARG A 379 -9.63 7.33 39.21
C ARG A 379 -10.70 8.39 38.93
N ALA A 380 -10.48 9.26 37.95
CA ALA A 380 -11.44 10.31 37.60
C ALA A 380 -12.80 9.70 37.24
N LYS A 381 -13.87 10.31 37.75
CA LYS A 381 -15.27 9.87 37.54
C LYS A 381 -16.04 10.75 36.56
N ASP A 382 -15.44 11.86 36.17
CA ASP A 382 -15.99 12.86 35.25
C ASP A 382 -14.84 13.52 34.47
N VAL A 383 -15.19 14.16 33.36
CA VAL A 383 -14.22 14.78 32.45
C VAL A 383 -13.51 15.97 33.08
N ALA A 384 -14.16 16.73 33.97
CA ALA A 384 -13.54 17.89 34.61
C ALA A 384 -12.39 17.46 35.53
N THR A 385 -12.63 16.45 36.36
CA THR A 385 -11.63 15.83 37.23
C THR A 385 -10.50 15.20 36.41
N LEU A 386 -10.84 14.52 35.31
CA LEU A 386 -9.84 13.94 34.40
C LEU A 386 -8.93 15.03 33.82
N ARG A 387 -9.50 16.10 33.25
CA ARG A 387 -8.73 17.21 32.66
C ARG A 387 -7.81 17.86 33.67
N ALA A 388 -8.31 18.16 34.87
CA ALA A 388 -7.48 18.72 35.94
C ALA A 388 -6.30 17.80 36.30
N ALA A 389 -6.54 16.48 36.40
CA ALA A 389 -5.48 15.52 36.66
C ALA A 389 -4.47 15.41 35.51
N LEU A 390 -4.92 15.48 34.25
CA LEU A 390 -4.04 15.49 33.07
C LEU A 390 -3.19 16.78 33.00
N THR A 391 -3.75 17.94 33.37
CA THR A 391 -2.96 19.17 33.54
C THR A 391 -1.88 19.00 34.60
N GLU A 392 -2.21 18.41 35.76
CA GLU A 392 -1.18 18.12 36.78
C GLU A 392 -0.09 17.17 36.25
N VAL A 393 -0.44 16.17 35.44
CA VAL A 393 0.52 15.26 34.80
C VAL A 393 1.48 16.03 33.91
N GLN A 394 0.97 16.97 33.11
CA GLN A 394 1.78 17.80 32.22
C GLN A 394 2.72 18.73 33.01
N ASP A 395 2.18 19.45 34.00
CA ASP A 395 2.93 20.37 34.86
C ASP A 395 4.04 19.67 35.64
N ARG A 396 3.80 18.40 36.00
CA ARG A 396 4.74 17.55 36.76
C ARG A 396 5.47 16.56 35.89
N SER A 397 5.51 16.77 34.58
CA SER A 397 6.17 15.83 33.66
C SER A 397 7.67 15.73 33.95
N ALA A 398 8.26 14.56 33.68
CA ALA A 398 9.70 14.33 33.82
C ALA A 398 10.51 14.76 32.58
N VAL A 399 9.92 15.52 31.64
CA VAL A 399 10.54 15.87 30.36
C VAL A 399 11.88 16.58 30.55
N GLY A 400 11.94 17.57 31.45
CA GLY A 400 13.17 18.31 31.72
C GLY A 400 14.28 17.44 32.35
N GLN A 401 13.92 16.58 33.30
CA GLN A 401 14.86 15.66 33.95
C GLN A 401 15.37 14.60 32.96
N VAL A 402 14.49 14.08 32.09
CA VAL A 402 14.86 13.13 31.04
C VAL A 402 15.83 13.80 30.05
N ALA A 403 15.54 15.00 29.57
CA ALA A 403 16.43 15.74 28.68
C ALA A 403 17.82 15.98 29.32
N GLN A 404 17.85 16.32 30.60
CA GLN A 404 19.12 16.51 31.33
C GLN A 404 19.91 15.20 31.48
N ALA A 405 19.25 14.09 31.81
CA ALA A 405 19.89 12.78 31.90
C ALA A 405 20.43 12.32 30.54
N ARG A 406 19.66 12.52 29.47
CA ARG A 406 20.09 12.24 28.09
C ARG A 406 21.34 13.02 27.71
N LYS A 407 21.37 14.32 27.99
CA LYS A 407 22.55 15.16 27.73
C LYS A 407 23.81 14.64 28.42
N LEU A 408 23.70 14.20 29.68
CA LEU A 408 24.85 13.68 30.44
C LEU A 408 25.34 12.33 29.90
N LEU A 409 24.42 11.48 29.43
CA LEU A 409 24.72 10.21 28.78
C LEU A 409 25.18 10.36 27.31
N GLY A 410 25.32 11.60 26.80
CA GLY A 410 25.70 11.87 25.42
C GLY A 410 24.63 11.45 24.38
N LEU A 411 23.37 11.37 24.79
CA LEU A 411 22.22 11.14 23.91
C LEU A 411 21.70 12.48 23.35
N PRO A 412 21.05 12.49 22.17
CA PRO A 412 20.32 13.65 21.66
C PRO A 412 19.29 14.15 22.67
N ALA A 413 19.11 15.47 22.80
CA ALA A 413 18.21 16.07 23.78
C ALA A 413 16.73 15.80 23.48
#